data_AF-A6QZB6-F1
#
_entry.id   AF-A6QZB6-F1
#
_cell.length_a   1.000
_cell.length_b   1.000
_cell.length_c   1.000
_cell.angle_alpha   90.00
_cell.angle_beta   90.00
_cell.angle_gamma   90.00
#
_symmetry.space_group_name_H-M   'P 1'
#
loop_
_entity.id
_entity.type
_entity.pdbx_description
1 polymer ?
#
loop_
_entity_poly.entity_id
_entity_poly.type
_entity_poly.pdbx_seq_one_letter_code
_entity_poly.pdbx_strand_id
1 'polypeptide(L)'
;MTIFKSSYYDKDYRAGAALIRARRPYLIKNAATGLALFGFCIGVYAFTINAVGQDDFSDVKLPDKKRGDTGRVTGLRKNYKKHLRIIL
;
A
#
# COMPACT_ATOMS: atom_id res chain seq x y z
N MET A 1 60.15 0.97 5.85
CA MET A 1 59.37 -0.01 5.06
C MET A 1 57.99 0.59 4.78
N THR A 2 57.84 1.28 3.64
CA THR A 2 56.56 1.86 3.23
C THR A 2 55.65 0.75 2.71
N ILE A 3 54.63 0.39 3.48
CA ILE A 3 53.62 -0.57 3.05
C ILE A 3 52.77 0.10 1.97
N PHE A 4 52.93 -0.32 0.71
CA PHE A 4 51.99 0.05 -0.36
C PHE A 4 50.62 -0.48 0.02
N LYS A 5 49.67 0.41 0.33
CA LYS A 5 48.29 0.04 0.63
C LYS A 5 47.59 -0.30 -0.69
N SER A 6 47.54 -1.59 -1.04
CA SER A 6 46.83 -2.13 -2.22
C SER A 6 45.31 -2.12 -2.07
N SER A 7 44.74 -1.13 -1.37
CA SER A 7 43.30 -1.06 -1.16
C SER A 7 42.60 -0.47 -2.38
N TYR A 8 41.53 -1.14 -2.82
CA TYR A 8 40.67 -0.66 -3.91
C TYR A 8 39.88 0.62 -3.56
N TYR A 9 39.94 1.05 -2.31
CA TYR A 9 39.24 2.20 -1.77
C TYR A 9 40.22 3.32 -1.40
N ASP A 10 39.81 4.55 -1.69
CA ASP A 10 40.52 5.75 -1.28
C ASP A 10 40.40 5.96 0.25
N LYS A 11 41.17 6.91 0.80
CA LYS A 11 41.13 7.27 2.22
C LYS A 11 39.73 7.66 2.70
N ASP A 12 38.91 8.21 1.81
CA ASP A 12 37.51 8.59 2.06
C ASP A 12 36.51 7.48 1.71
N TYR A 13 36.95 6.21 1.61
CA TYR A 13 36.11 5.06 1.22
C TYR A 13 35.46 5.19 -0.17
N ARG A 14 35.98 6.07 -1.02
CA ARG A 14 35.53 6.21 -2.41
C ARG A 14 36.10 5.07 -3.25
N ALA A 15 35.32 4.57 -4.21
CA ALA A 15 35.79 3.59 -5.16
C ALA A 15 36.91 4.21 -6.02
N GLY A 16 38.12 3.66 -5.94
CA GLY A 16 39.25 4.11 -6.76
C GLY A 16 39.04 3.82 -8.26
N ALA A 17 39.81 4.47 -9.12
CA ALA A 17 39.69 4.36 -10.59
C ALA A 17 39.82 2.91 -11.10
N ALA A 18 40.66 2.10 -10.46
CA ALA A 18 40.83 0.67 -10.78
C ALA A 18 39.54 -0.13 -10.53
N LEU A 19 38.86 0.15 -9.41
CA LEU A 19 37.65 -0.56 -8.99
C LEU A 19 36.45 -0.18 -9.85
N ILE A 20 36.32 1.11 -10.20
CA ILE A 20 35.26 1.57 -11.11
C ILE A 20 35.41 0.89 -12.48
N ARG A 21 36.63 0.81 -13.02
CA ARG A 21 36.89 0.14 -14.31
C ARG A 21 36.52 -1.33 -14.29
N ALA A 22 36.89 -2.04 -13.23
CA ALA A 22 36.54 -3.44 -13.05
C ALA A 22 35.02 -3.68 -12.97
N ARG A 23 34.25 -2.71 -12.45
CA ARG A 23 32.78 -2.80 -12.32
C ARG A 23 31.97 -2.23 -13.48
N ARG A 24 32.58 -1.48 -14.40
CA ARG A 24 31.89 -0.90 -15.58
C ARG A 24 30.88 -1.84 -16.26
N PRO A 25 31.21 -3.12 -16.53
CA PRO A 25 30.25 -4.01 -17.19
C PRO A 25 29.04 -4.43 -16.33
N TYR A 26 29.17 -4.40 -14.99
CA TYR A 26 28.11 -4.84 -14.08
C TYR A 26 27.26 -3.70 -13.55
N LEU A 27 27.79 -2.47 -13.50
CA LEU A 27 27.03 -1.30 -13.03
C LEU A 27 25.77 -1.08 -13.89
N ILE A 28 25.91 -1.14 -15.21
CA ILE A 28 24.79 -0.92 -16.13
C ILE A 28 23.82 -2.11 -16.09
N LYS A 29 24.34 -3.34 -16.13
CA LYS A 29 23.51 -4.55 -16.13
C LYS A 29 22.68 -4.67 -14.86
N ASN A 30 23.30 -4.46 -13.69
CA ASN A 30 22.61 -4.54 -12.41
C ASN A 30 21.60 -3.40 -12.23
N ALA A 31 21.94 -2.18 -12.67
CA ALA A 31 21.01 -1.06 -12.64
C ALA A 31 19.79 -1.32 -13.54
N ALA A 32 20.00 -1.85 -14.74
CA ALA A 32 18.93 -2.20 -15.66
C ALA A 32 18.02 -3.29 -15.07
N THR A 33 18.58 -4.34 -14.48
CA THR A 33 17.79 -5.37 -13.79
C THR A 33 17.01 -4.80 -12.61
N GLY A 34 17.63 -3.92 -11.81
CA GLY A 34 16.97 -3.26 -10.69
C GLY A 34 15.79 -2.38 -11.15
N LEU A 35 15.98 -1.60 -12.21
CA LEU A 35 14.92 -0.78 -12.81
C LEU A 35 13.80 -1.62 -13.40
N ALA A 36 14.13 -2.75 -14.05
CA ALA A 36 13.12 -3.65 -14.60
C ALA A 36 12.25 -4.26 -13.48
N LEU A 37 12.88 -4.74 -12.39
CA LEU A 37 12.15 -5.26 -11.22
C LEU A 37 11.29 -4.18 -10.56
N PHE A 38 11.85 -2.99 -10.37
CA PHE A 38 11.13 -1.87 -9.77
C PHE A 38 9.91 -1.47 -10.61
N GLY A 39 10.09 -1.33 -11.93
CA GLY A 39 9.01 -1.03 -12.87
C GLY A 39 7.95 -2.13 -12.90
N PHE A 40 8.36 -3.40 -12.87
CA PHE A 40 7.44 -4.54 -12.79
C PHE A 40 6.59 -4.50 -11.51
N CYS A 41 7.21 -4.31 -10.34
CA CYS A 41 6.48 -4.22 -9.08
C CYS A 41 5.48 -3.05 -9.05
N ILE A 42 5.90 -1.86 -9.49
CA ILE A 42 5.00 -0.70 -9.59
C ILE A 42 3.88 -0.97 -10.59
N GLY A 43 4.20 -1.58 -11.74
CA GLY A 43 3.22 -1.93 -12.76
C GLY A 43 2.14 -2.87 -12.21
N VAL A 44 2.53 -3.92 -11.49
CA VAL A 44 1.59 -4.82 -10.82
C VAL A 44 0.76 -4.07 -9.79
N TYR A 45 1.38 -3.25 -8.93
CA TYR A 45 0.66 -2.47 -7.92
C TYR A 45 -0.38 -1.51 -8.55
N ALA A 46 0.03 -0.73 -9.55
CA ALA A 46 -0.86 0.19 -10.25
C ALA A 46 -1.97 -0.57 -11.01
N PHE A 47 -1.64 -1.70 -11.64
CA PHE A 47 -2.62 -2.56 -12.29
C PHE A 47 -3.66 -3.07 -11.29
N THR A 48 -3.23 -3.52 -10.11
CA THR A 48 -4.18 -4.04 -9.10
C THR A 48 -5.17 -2.98 -8.63
N ILE A 49 -4.75 -1.72 -8.45
CA ILE A 49 -5.68 -0.63 -8.10
C ILE A 49 -6.72 -0.40 -9.21
N ASN A 50 -6.29 -0.41 -10.47
CA ASN A 50 -7.19 -0.22 -11.61
C ASN A 50 -8.13 -1.42 -11.83
N ALA A 51 -7.60 -2.64 -11.67
CA ALA A 51 -8.33 -3.88 -11.92
C ALA A 51 -9.37 -4.18 -10.82
N VAL A 52 -9.09 -3.84 -9.57
CA VAL A 52 -10.02 -4.08 -8.44
C VAL A 52 -11.11 -2.99 -8.37
N GLY A 53 -10.87 -1.81 -8.95
CA GLY A 53 -11.76 -0.65 -8.83
C GLY A 53 -13.08 -0.72 -9.58
N GLN A 54 -13.40 -1.80 -10.29
CA GLN A 54 -14.59 -1.88 -11.15
C GLN A 54 -15.39 -3.15 -10.91
N ASP A 55 -15.88 -3.35 -9.69
CA ASP A 55 -17.00 -4.27 -9.48
C ASP A 55 -18.31 -3.51 -9.76
N ASP A 56 -19.07 -3.98 -10.74
CA ASP A 56 -20.35 -3.39 -11.14
C ASP A 56 -21.43 -3.89 -10.15
N PHE A 57 -21.64 -3.13 -9.08
CA PHE A 57 -22.63 -3.44 -8.03
C PHE A 57 -24.09 -3.28 -8.50
N SER A 58 -24.35 -3.19 -9.81
CA SER A 58 -25.69 -3.04 -10.37
C SER A 58 -26.61 -4.25 -10.12
N ASP A 59 -26.07 -5.45 -9.91
CA ASP A 59 -26.86 -6.64 -9.55
C ASP A 59 -27.18 -6.70 -8.03
N VAL A 60 -26.53 -5.89 -7.21
CA VAL A 60 -26.83 -5.80 -5.78
C VAL A 60 -28.05 -4.90 -5.60
N LYS A 61 -29.24 -5.52 -5.56
CA LYS A 61 -30.47 -4.85 -5.13
C LYS A 61 -30.32 -4.42 -3.68
N LEU A 62 -29.98 -3.14 -3.47
CA LEU A 62 -30.02 -2.51 -2.17
C LEU A 62 -31.44 -2.67 -1.61
N PRO A 63 -31.63 -3.27 -0.43
CA PRO A 63 -32.93 -3.31 0.18
C PRO A 63 -33.40 -1.88 0.41
N ASP A 64 -34.60 -1.55 -0.07
CA ASP A 64 -35.26 -0.30 0.29
C ASP A 64 -35.12 -0.11 1.79
N LYS A 65 -34.61 1.05 2.22
CA LYS A 65 -34.63 1.43 3.64
C LYS A 65 -36.05 1.19 4.13
N LYS A 66 -36.28 0.12 4.88
CA LYS A 66 -37.61 -0.21 5.34
C LYS A 66 -38.02 0.95 6.23
N ARG A 67 -38.92 1.79 5.71
CA ARG A 67 -39.63 2.82 6.47
C ARG A 67 -40.43 2.23 7.64
N GLY A 68 -40.45 0.90 7.78
CA GLY A 68 -40.94 0.16 8.94
C GLY A 68 -40.01 0.15 10.16
N ASP A 69 -38.73 0.49 10.02
CA ASP A 69 -37.77 0.41 11.13
C ASP A 69 -37.89 1.63 12.02
N THR A 70 -38.11 2.80 11.40
CA THR A 70 -38.34 4.08 12.09
C THR A 70 -39.59 4.01 12.97
N GLY A 71 -40.63 3.28 12.55
CA GLY A 71 -41.84 3.05 13.36
C GLY A 71 -41.60 2.14 14.57
N ARG A 72 -40.80 1.08 14.41
CA ARG A 72 -40.47 0.13 15.50
C ARG A 72 -39.61 0.78 16.59
N VAL A 73 -38.58 1.55 16.20
CA VAL A 73 -37.71 2.25 17.17
C VAL A 73 -38.45 3.39 17.89
N THR A 74 -39.35 4.09 17.20
CA THR A 74 -40.16 5.16 17.81
C THR A 74 -41.21 4.59 18.78
N GLY A 75 -41.79 3.42 18.45
CA GLY A 75 -42.73 2.69 19.30
C GLY A 75 -42.08 2.13 20.58
N LEU A 76 -40.90 1.51 20.46
CA LEU A 76 -40.10 1.05 21.62
C LEU A 76 -39.79 2.21 22.56
N ARG A 77 -39.31 3.34 22.03
CA ARG A 77 -38.98 4.52 22.85
C ARG A 77 -40.19 5.08 23.62
N LYS A 78 -41.39 5.04 23.02
CA LYS A 78 -42.65 5.43 23.70
C LYS A 78 -43.03 4.44 24.79
N ASN A 79 -42.87 3.14 24.56
CA ASN A 79 -43.21 2.09 25.52
C ASN A 79 -42.30 2.16 26.78
N TYR A 80 -40.98 2.26 26.60
CA TYR A 80 -40.05 2.44 27.72
C TYR A 80 -40.32 3.73 28.51
N LYS A 81 -40.59 4.86 27.84
CA LYS A 81 -40.89 6.13 28.54
C LYS A 81 -42.24 6.09 29.27
N LYS A 82 -43.22 5.31 28.78
CA LYS A 82 -44.50 5.08 29.47
C LYS A 82 -44.27 4.29 30.76
N HIS A 83 -43.51 3.20 30.71
CA HIS A 83 -43.19 2.42 31.89
C HIS A 83 -42.37 3.22 32.92
N LEU A 84 -41.42 4.05 32.48
CA LEU A 84 -40.67 4.93 33.39
C LEU A 84 -41.56 5.96 34.12
N ARG A 85 -42.64 6.46 33.49
CA ARG A 85 -43.60 7.37 34.15
C ARG A 85 -44.59 6.67 35.10
N ILE A 86 -44.67 5.35 35.06
CA ILE A 86 -45.55 4.58 35.96
C ILE A 86 -44.78 4.20 37.24
N ILE A 87 -43.45 4.20 37.19
CA ILE A 87 -42.57 3.79 38.30
C ILE A 87 -42.08 5.00 39.13
N LEU A 88 -42.18 6.23 38.59
CA LEU A 88 -41.92 7.51 39.25
C LEU A 88 -43.23 8.19 39.63
#